data_AF-A0A8I3ANB4-F1
#
_entry.id   AF-A0A8I3ANB4-F1
#
_cell.length_a   1.000
_cell.length_b   1.000
_cell.length_c   1.000
_cell.angle_alpha   90.00
_cell.angle_beta   90.00
_cell.angle_gamma   90.00
#
_symmetry.space_group_name_H-M   'P 1'
#
loop_
_entity.id
_entity.type
_entity.pdbx_description
1 polymer ?
#
loop_
_entity_poly.entity_id
_entity_poly.type
_entity_poly.pdbx_seq_one_letter_code
_entity_poly.pdbx_strand_id
1 'polypeptide(L)'
;MFPQLTINLAKPAARGVAGLSARVGTQLRFASGRAMPNNQPRGTAPAKNLDATFTIRNGPVFSGRAFGANSNISGEAVFTTSLVGYPESMTDPSYRGQILVFTQPLIGNYGVGSSLARISIGDEYDADEDESFIDPGQINLVKRVSTKAPFVVESPGANLHVALIDCGVKENIMRSLVSRGASVTVFPYNYPIHKVASHFDGVFISNGPGDPTHCQETIYNLGRLMETSSVCHITSQNHGYAVDSSTLPSDFKEYFVNLNDGSNEGMMHKTRPIFSTQFHPEAKGGPMDSSYLFDKYLQSVQLFKDNQKVYRDNRPTQLMLDILSRERVGVEPVSLASAA
;
A
#
# COMPACT_ATOMS: atom_id res chain seq x y z
N MET A 1 -12.11 -17.21 -28.09
CA MET A 1 -11.49 -16.03 -28.72
C MET A 1 -12.16 -14.81 -28.07
N PHE A 2 -11.60 -14.31 -26.96
CA PHE A 2 -12.14 -13.18 -26.19
C PHE A 2 -11.01 -12.17 -25.93
N PRO A 3 -11.29 -10.86 -25.94
CA PRO A 3 -10.27 -9.81 -25.99
C PRO A 3 -9.66 -9.55 -24.61
N GLN A 4 -8.39 -9.11 -24.60
CA GLN A 4 -7.63 -8.72 -23.41
C GLN A 4 -8.33 -7.61 -22.61
N LEU A 5 -8.48 -7.80 -21.30
CA LEU A 5 -8.77 -6.71 -20.36
C LEU A 5 -7.61 -5.70 -20.42
N THR A 6 -7.90 -4.49 -20.89
CA THR A 6 -6.96 -3.36 -20.87
C THR A 6 -7.66 -2.20 -20.18
N ILE A 7 -7.24 -1.88 -18.94
CA ILE A 7 -7.59 -0.60 -18.30
C ILE A 7 -6.56 0.41 -18.82
N ASN A 8 -7.01 1.47 -19.49
CA ASN A 8 -6.14 2.45 -20.13
C ASN A 8 -5.72 3.54 -19.13
N LEU A 9 -4.40 3.67 -18.92
CA LEU A 9 -3.73 4.85 -18.34
C LEU A 9 -2.64 5.26 -19.35
N ALA A 10 -2.52 6.55 -19.69
CA ALA A 10 -1.77 6.99 -20.87
C ALA A 10 -0.45 7.75 -20.57
N LYS A 11 0.66 7.32 -21.21
CA LYS A 11 1.72 8.14 -21.88
C LYS A 11 2.68 7.25 -22.72
N PRO A 12 3.40 7.77 -23.76
CA PRO A 12 3.81 7.03 -24.98
C PRO A 12 5.02 6.06 -24.86
N ALA A 13 5.08 5.04 -25.75
CA ALA A 13 5.97 3.85 -25.76
C ALA A 13 7.08 3.89 -26.85
N ALA A 14 8.10 3.01 -26.99
CA ALA A 14 8.98 2.13 -26.17
C ALA A 14 9.82 1.22 -27.13
N ARG A 15 10.94 0.59 -26.69
CA ARG A 15 11.45 -0.78 -27.05
C ARG A 15 12.88 -1.02 -26.48
N GLY A 16 13.31 -2.20 -25.98
CA GLY A 16 12.68 -3.52 -25.87
C GLY A 16 13.53 -4.58 -25.11
N VAL A 17 12.81 -5.59 -24.57
CA VAL A 17 12.97 -7.07 -24.42
C VAL A 17 14.29 -7.78 -24.03
N ALA A 18 14.18 -8.61 -22.97
CA ALA A 18 14.53 -10.06 -22.82
C ALA A 18 14.95 -10.32 -21.36
N GLY A 19 14.50 -11.30 -20.55
CA GLY A 19 13.99 -12.65 -20.77
C GLY A 19 14.92 -13.61 -20.01
N LEU A 20 14.45 -14.34 -18.98
CA LEU A 20 14.80 -15.75 -18.69
C LEU A 20 14.13 -16.27 -17.39
N SER A 21 13.83 -17.57 -17.43
CA SER A 21 13.07 -18.36 -16.47
C SER A 21 14.00 -19.19 -15.58
N ALA A 22 13.65 -19.37 -14.30
CA ALA A 22 14.10 -20.52 -13.51
C ALA A 22 13.16 -20.79 -12.32
N ARG A 23 12.67 -22.03 -12.22
CA ARG A 23 11.96 -22.62 -11.07
C ARG A 23 12.98 -23.08 -10.03
N VAL A 24 12.79 -22.77 -8.75
CA VAL A 24 13.26 -23.61 -7.62
C VAL A 24 12.29 -23.45 -6.44
N GLY A 25 11.91 -24.56 -5.84
CA GLY A 25 11.02 -24.62 -4.67
C GLY A 25 11.73 -24.58 -3.32
N THR A 26 10.87 -24.48 -2.30
CA THR A 26 11.00 -24.85 -0.88
C THR A 26 11.63 -23.90 0.15
N GLN A 27 10.82 -23.74 1.23
CA GLN A 27 11.06 -23.30 2.60
C GLN A 27 11.28 -21.80 2.86
N LEU A 28 10.16 -21.12 3.19
CA LEU A 28 10.15 -19.78 3.78
C LEU A 28 10.65 -19.85 5.24
N ARG A 29 11.90 -19.45 5.46
CA ARG A 29 12.37 -19.02 6.77
C ARG A 29 11.93 -17.57 6.99
N PHE A 30 11.07 -17.34 7.98
CA PHE A 30 10.64 -15.98 8.36
C PHE A 30 11.76 -15.32 9.18
N ALA A 31 12.19 -14.13 8.77
CA ALA A 31 13.19 -13.36 9.49
C ALA A 31 12.53 -12.59 10.64
N SER A 32 13.19 -12.54 11.79
CA SER A 32 12.78 -11.73 12.94
C SER A 32 13.05 -10.25 12.66
N GLY A 33 11.99 -9.48 12.42
CA GLY A 33 12.02 -8.01 12.39
C GLY A 33 12.70 -7.39 11.16
N ARG A 34 12.36 -6.13 10.89
CA ARG A 34 12.95 -5.33 9.81
C ARG A 34 14.44 -5.11 10.10
N ALA A 35 15.31 -5.76 9.34
CA ALA A 35 16.72 -5.39 9.34
C ALA A 35 16.86 -3.98 8.77
N MET A 36 17.40 -3.06 9.56
CA MET A 36 17.72 -1.71 9.11
C MET A 36 18.75 -1.79 7.96
N PRO A 37 18.53 -1.09 6.84
CA PRO A 37 19.47 -1.09 5.73
C PRO A 37 20.87 -0.64 6.18
N ASN A 38 21.90 -1.25 5.60
CA ASN A 38 23.29 -0.98 5.94
C ASN A 38 23.63 0.49 5.60
N ASN A 39 24.11 1.25 6.59
CA ASN A 39 24.37 2.68 6.49
C ASN A 39 25.56 2.95 5.54
N GLN A 40 25.32 3.63 4.42
CA GLN A 40 26.36 4.44 3.77
C GLN A 40 26.22 5.90 4.23
N PRO A 41 27.30 6.58 4.62
CA PRO A 41 27.26 7.93 5.17
C PRO A 41 27.04 8.98 4.06
N ARG A 42 25.93 9.73 4.14
CA ARG A 42 25.63 10.97 3.38
C ARG A 42 25.00 12.00 4.32
N GLY A 43 25.77 12.63 5.19
CA GLY A 43 25.28 13.48 6.28
C GLY A 43 26.08 14.78 6.38
N THR A 44 25.49 15.89 5.96
CA THR A 44 26.08 17.22 6.10
C THR A 44 25.93 17.76 7.53
N ALA A 45 26.74 18.75 7.93
CA ALA A 45 26.58 19.42 9.22
C ALA A 45 25.17 20.04 9.35
N PRO A 46 24.57 20.13 10.55
CA PRO A 46 23.32 20.86 10.73
C PRO A 46 23.48 22.30 10.26
N ALA A 47 22.55 22.77 9.45
CA ALA A 47 22.57 24.15 9.01
C ALA A 47 22.43 25.08 10.22
N LYS A 48 23.37 26.01 10.39
CA LYS A 48 23.36 26.97 11.49
C LYS A 48 23.43 28.38 10.92
N ASN A 49 22.35 29.15 11.10
CA ASN A 49 22.22 30.52 10.58
C ASN A 49 22.49 30.63 9.08
N LEU A 50 22.12 29.59 8.31
CA LEU A 50 22.21 29.62 6.85
C LEU A 50 20.87 30.03 6.28
N ASP A 51 20.91 30.95 5.32
CA ASP A 51 19.77 31.23 4.47
C ASP A 51 19.55 30.05 3.52
N ALA A 52 18.29 29.76 3.24
CA ALA A 52 17.89 28.71 2.30
C ALA A 52 16.72 29.19 1.45
N THR A 53 16.61 28.64 0.24
CA THR A 53 15.52 28.93 -0.68
C THR A 53 14.71 27.68 -0.96
N PHE A 54 13.39 27.82 -0.94
CA PHE A 54 12.46 26.83 -1.46
C PHE A 54 11.94 27.30 -2.81
N THR A 55 12.31 26.59 -3.88
CA THR A 55 12.02 26.99 -5.26
C THR A 55 11.02 26.02 -5.88
N ILE A 56 9.90 26.55 -6.35
CA ILE A 56 8.91 25.77 -7.11
C ILE A 56 9.22 25.93 -8.60
N ARG A 57 9.30 24.81 -9.34
CA ARG A 57 9.54 24.84 -10.80
C ARG A 57 8.48 25.70 -11.50
N ASN A 58 8.91 26.71 -12.24
CA ASN A 58 8.04 27.71 -12.90
C ASN A 58 7.14 28.49 -11.92
N GLY A 59 7.52 28.55 -10.64
CA GLY A 59 6.75 29.17 -9.57
C GLY A 59 7.58 30.16 -8.75
N PRO A 60 7.06 30.60 -7.59
CA PRO A 60 7.76 31.52 -6.71
C PRO A 60 8.98 30.86 -6.05
N VAL A 61 9.93 31.72 -5.66
CA VAL A 61 11.06 31.38 -4.78
C VAL A 61 10.78 31.95 -3.40
N PHE A 62 10.84 31.10 -2.38
CA PHE A 62 10.66 31.50 -0.99
C PHE A 62 12.00 31.48 -0.26
N SER A 63 12.38 32.61 0.34
CA SER A 63 13.57 32.69 1.18
C SER A 63 13.23 32.38 2.63
N GLY A 64 14.08 31.61 3.30
CA GLY A 64 13.93 31.23 4.70
C GLY A 64 15.27 30.92 5.35
N ARG A 65 15.21 30.31 6.54
CA ARG A 65 16.40 29.86 7.28
C ARG A 65 16.42 28.35 7.38
N ALA A 66 17.58 27.76 7.09
CA ALA A 66 17.79 26.33 7.27
C ALA A 66 17.96 25.99 8.76
N PHE A 67 17.31 24.90 9.19
CA PHE A 67 17.38 24.39 10.56
C PHE A 67 17.66 22.87 10.65
N GLY A 68 17.67 22.19 9.50
CA GLY A 68 17.86 20.73 9.37
C GLY A 68 19.22 20.37 8.77
N ALA A 69 19.24 19.38 7.89
CA ALA A 69 20.44 18.98 7.16
C ALA A 69 20.91 20.10 6.21
N ASN A 70 22.22 20.37 6.17
CA ASN A 70 22.83 21.32 5.23
C ASN A 70 23.05 20.65 3.86
N SER A 71 21.99 20.21 3.20
CA SER A 71 22.05 19.54 1.91
C SER A 71 20.90 19.99 1.03
N ASN A 72 21.19 20.26 -0.24
CA ASN A 72 20.16 20.51 -1.23
C ASN A 72 19.39 19.21 -1.47
N ILE A 73 18.07 19.33 -1.58
CA ILE A 73 17.20 18.21 -1.94
C ILE A 73 16.17 18.71 -2.94
N SER A 74 15.89 17.86 -3.93
CA SER A 74 14.78 18.05 -4.87
C SER A 74 13.73 16.98 -4.62
N GLY A 75 12.47 17.35 -4.80
CA GLY A 75 11.34 16.45 -4.65
C GLY A 75 10.04 17.14 -5.09
N GLU A 76 8.97 16.37 -5.13
CA GLU A 76 7.64 16.92 -5.37
C GLU A 76 7.20 17.75 -4.15
N ALA A 77 6.86 19.02 -4.36
CA ALA A 77 6.34 19.88 -3.30
C ALA A 77 4.87 19.55 -3.03
N VAL A 78 4.55 19.14 -1.80
CA VAL A 78 3.18 18.86 -1.34
C VAL A 78 2.90 19.63 -0.07
N PHE A 79 1.65 19.99 0.20
CA PHE A 79 1.27 20.61 1.46
C PHE A 79 0.33 19.71 2.26
N THR A 80 0.40 19.81 3.59
CA THR A 80 -0.54 19.17 4.51
C THR A 80 -1.25 20.21 5.37
N THR A 81 -2.56 20.02 5.53
CA THR A 81 -3.42 20.85 6.38
C THR A 81 -3.48 20.34 7.84
N SER A 82 -2.74 19.28 8.17
CA SER A 82 -2.64 18.77 9.53
C SER A 82 -2.07 19.83 10.49
N LEU A 83 -2.84 20.14 11.54
CA LEU A 83 -2.44 21.09 12.58
C LEU A 83 -1.55 20.47 13.66
N VAL A 84 -1.54 19.14 13.77
CA VAL A 84 -0.81 18.36 14.78
C VAL A 84 -0.19 17.11 14.14
N GLY A 85 0.71 16.43 14.85
CA GLY A 85 1.26 15.15 14.40
C GLY A 85 2.40 15.26 13.38
N TYR A 86 3.18 16.34 13.42
CA TYR A 86 4.31 16.51 12.51
C TYR A 86 5.37 15.38 12.63
N PRO A 87 5.68 14.78 13.81
CA PRO A 87 6.59 13.64 13.85
C PRO A 87 6.04 12.45 13.06
N GLU A 88 4.74 12.17 13.19
CA GLU A 88 4.05 11.13 12.46
C GLU A 88 4.09 11.39 10.95
N SER A 89 3.74 12.59 10.51
CA SER A 89 3.81 12.98 9.09
C SER A 89 5.23 12.85 8.54
N MET A 90 6.25 13.26 9.29
CA MET A 90 7.65 13.16 8.85
C MET A 90 8.17 11.72 8.76
N THR A 91 7.50 10.76 9.40
CA THR A 91 7.86 9.33 9.37
C THR A 91 6.95 8.50 8.46
N ASP A 92 5.93 9.12 7.87
CA ASP A 92 5.02 8.47 6.94
C ASP A 92 5.74 8.14 5.62
N PRO A 93 5.86 6.85 5.25
CA PRO A 93 6.52 6.44 4.01
C PRO A 93 5.87 7.02 2.75
N SER A 94 4.59 7.42 2.78
CA SER A 94 3.87 8.03 1.66
C SER A 94 4.54 9.32 1.15
N TYR A 95 5.22 10.08 2.03
CA TYR A 95 5.94 11.31 1.66
C TYR A 95 7.35 11.07 1.10
N ARG A 96 7.74 9.81 0.84
CA ARG A 96 9.09 9.52 0.32
C ARG A 96 9.33 10.24 -1.01
N GLY A 97 10.39 11.06 -1.08
CA GLY A 97 10.73 11.81 -2.29
C GLY A 97 9.97 13.13 -2.45
N GLN A 98 9.17 13.51 -1.46
CA GLN A 98 8.41 14.76 -1.45
C GLN A 98 9.02 15.76 -0.46
N ILE A 99 8.77 17.05 -0.71
CA ILE A 99 9.03 18.15 0.21
C ILE A 99 7.69 18.53 0.85
N LEU A 100 7.53 18.19 2.13
CA LEU A 100 6.28 18.41 2.87
C LEU A 100 6.21 19.83 3.46
N VAL A 101 5.22 20.60 3.01
CA VAL A 101 4.93 21.96 3.50
C VAL A 101 3.78 21.90 4.50
N PHE A 102 4.05 22.23 5.76
CA PHE A 102 3.00 22.33 6.77
C PHE A 102 2.30 23.69 6.66
N THR A 103 0.95 23.70 6.63
CA THR A 103 0.20 24.95 6.73
C THR A 103 0.15 25.50 8.16
N GLN A 104 0.44 24.66 9.17
CA GLN A 104 0.55 25.06 10.56
C GLN A 104 1.83 25.88 10.79
N PRO A 105 1.74 27.16 11.22
CA PRO A 105 2.92 28.03 11.35
C PRO A 105 3.87 27.63 12.48
N LEU A 106 3.38 26.91 13.49
CA LEU A 106 4.15 26.51 14.68
C LEU A 106 4.44 25.00 14.69
N ILE A 107 5.52 24.61 14.01
CA ILE A 107 6.04 23.24 13.99
C ILE A 107 7.20 23.11 15.00
N GLY A 108 7.28 21.98 15.71
CA GLY A 108 8.36 21.71 16.68
C GLY A 108 8.01 21.96 18.15
N ASN A 109 6.78 22.42 18.45
CA ASN A 109 6.33 22.80 19.79
C ASN A 109 6.52 21.74 20.89
N TYR A 110 6.48 20.45 20.56
CA TYR A 110 6.65 19.35 21.52
C TYR A 110 7.91 18.49 21.27
N GLY A 111 8.81 18.92 20.38
CA GLY A 111 9.97 18.12 19.96
C GLY A 111 9.58 16.78 19.31
N VAL A 112 10.58 15.89 19.13
CA VAL A 112 10.38 14.57 18.53
C VAL A 112 10.36 13.50 19.64
N GLY A 113 9.33 12.65 19.67
CA GLY A 113 9.23 11.52 20.59
C GLY A 113 10.32 10.45 20.36
N SER A 114 10.57 9.59 21.36
CA SER A 114 11.66 8.61 21.30
C SER A 114 11.39 7.46 20.32
N SER A 115 11.82 7.65 19.07
CA SER A 115 12.19 6.57 18.16
C SER A 115 13.69 6.70 17.93
N LEU A 116 14.48 5.68 18.27
CA LEU A 116 15.93 5.70 18.09
C LEU A 116 16.28 6.03 16.63
N ALA A 117 16.84 7.22 16.40
CA ALA A 117 17.30 7.66 15.10
C ALA A 117 18.70 8.28 15.23
N ARG A 118 19.64 7.80 14.42
CA ARG A 118 21.00 8.32 14.32
C ARG A 118 21.22 8.81 12.89
N ILE A 119 21.61 10.07 12.75
CA ILE A 119 22.02 10.68 11.48
C ILE A 119 23.50 11.04 11.61
N SER A 120 24.35 10.58 10.68
CA SER A 120 25.78 10.94 10.72
C SER A 120 26.50 10.92 9.36
N ILE A 121 27.36 11.94 9.21
CA ILE A 121 28.69 12.08 8.51
C ILE A 121 28.77 12.51 7.03
N GLY A 122 29.72 13.38 6.65
CA GLY A 122 30.28 13.56 5.28
C GLY A 122 31.76 14.03 5.26
N ASP A 123 32.41 14.03 4.08
CA ASP A 123 33.47 14.97 3.59
C ASP A 123 33.81 14.75 2.06
N GLU A 124 33.62 15.81 1.25
CA GLU A 124 34.22 16.27 -0.04
C GLU A 124 33.19 16.81 -1.06
N TYR A 125 33.53 17.96 -1.67
CA TYR A 125 32.72 18.81 -2.55
C TYR A 125 33.19 18.62 -4.00
N ASP A 126 32.33 18.10 -4.87
CA ASP A 126 32.57 18.03 -6.32
C ASP A 126 31.59 18.95 -7.05
N ALA A 127 32.11 19.86 -7.88
CA ALA A 127 31.36 20.96 -8.47
C ALA A 127 30.63 20.59 -9.78
N ASP A 128 30.71 19.32 -10.19
CA ASP A 128 30.10 18.79 -11.41
C ASP A 128 28.70 18.15 -11.18
N GLU A 129 28.19 18.13 -9.95
CA GLU A 129 26.84 17.64 -9.62
C GLU A 129 25.77 18.74 -9.69
N ASP A 130 25.59 19.34 -10.87
CA ASP A 130 24.27 19.85 -11.29
C ASP A 130 23.36 18.62 -11.58
N GLU A 131 23.11 17.79 -10.55
CA GLU A 131 22.30 16.59 -10.66
C GLU A 131 20.85 17.00 -10.98
N SER A 132 20.48 16.75 -12.24
CA SER A 132 19.13 16.89 -12.81
C SER A 132 18.04 16.66 -11.77
N PHE A 133 17.08 17.58 -11.66
CA PHE A 133 15.85 17.39 -10.86
C PHE A 133 15.28 15.98 -11.10
N ILE A 134 15.46 15.09 -10.12
CA ILE A 134 14.94 13.73 -10.19
C ILE A 134 13.44 13.82 -9.92
N ASP A 135 12.62 13.46 -10.90
CA ASP A 135 11.19 13.29 -10.71
C ASP A 135 10.95 11.97 -9.94
N PRO A 136 10.57 12.02 -8.65
CA PRO A 136 10.32 10.83 -7.84
C PRO A 136 9.14 10.01 -8.39
N GLY A 137 8.24 10.64 -9.17
CA GLY A 137 7.14 10.00 -9.86
C GLY A 137 7.58 9.00 -10.93
N GLN A 138 8.84 9.06 -11.40
CA GLN A 138 9.44 8.08 -12.34
C GLN A 138 10.09 6.88 -11.63
N ILE A 139 10.11 6.86 -10.31
CA ILE A 139 10.78 5.83 -9.51
C ILE A 139 9.72 4.96 -8.84
N ASN A 140 9.94 3.64 -8.82
CA ASN A 140 9.14 2.75 -7.99
C ASN A 140 9.54 2.96 -6.51
N LEU A 141 8.88 3.90 -5.84
CA LEU A 141 9.13 4.25 -4.45
C LEU A 141 8.70 3.13 -3.49
N VAL A 142 7.62 2.41 -3.82
CA VAL A 142 7.16 1.23 -3.08
C VAL A 142 8.27 0.20 -2.90
N LYS A 143 9.01 -0.13 -3.97
CA LYS A 143 10.17 -1.03 -3.92
C LYS A 143 11.25 -0.58 -2.94
N ARG A 144 11.44 0.74 -2.78
CA ARG A 144 12.42 1.30 -1.85
C ARG A 144 11.98 1.11 -0.40
N VAL A 145 10.71 1.40 -0.09
CA VAL A 145 10.21 1.42 1.30
C VAL A 145 9.73 0.07 1.83
N SER A 146 9.23 -0.80 0.95
CA SER A 146 8.70 -2.12 1.29
C SER A 146 9.73 -2.99 2.00
N THR A 147 9.26 -3.84 2.93
CA THR A 147 10.07 -4.87 3.58
C THR A 147 10.77 -5.76 2.56
N LYS A 148 11.96 -6.25 2.91
CA LYS A 148 12.79 -7.08 2.02
C LYS A 148 12.54 -8.57 2.20
N ALA A 149 11.94 -8.97 3.32
CA ALA A 149 11.57 -10.34 3.62
C ALA A 149 10.27 -10.38 4.42
N PRO A 150 9.49 -11.47 4.34
CA PRO A 150 8.32 -11.64 5.17
C PRO A 150 8.67 -11.69 6.66
N PHE A 151 7.85 -11.05 7.49
CA PHE A 151 7.96 -11.10 8.95
C PHE A 151 6.57 -11.16 9.60
N VAL A 152 6.51 -11.59 10.85
CA VAL A 152 5.25 -11.78 11.59
C VAL A 152 5.18 -10.81 12.77
N VAL A 153 4.00 -10.25 12.98
CA VAL A 153 3.61 -9.54 14.20
C VAL A 153 2.51 -10.36 14.87
N GLU A 154 2.87 -11.06 15.95
CA GLU A 154 1.95 -11.94 16.65
C GLU A 154 1.05 -11.16 17.62
N SER A 155 -0.20 -11.62 17.73
CA SER A 155 -1.11 -11.21 18.80
C SER A 155 -1.43 -12.45 19.65
N PRO A 156 -1.01 -12.50 20.93
CA PRO A 156 -1.26 -13.66 21.78
C PRO A 156 -2.76 -13.98 21.88
N GLY A 157 -3.12 -15.24 21.60
CA GLY A 157 -4.53 -15.66 21.57
C GLY A 157 -5.32 -15.20 20.34
N ALA A 158 -4.65 -14.73 19.29
CA ALA A 158 -5.29 -14.35 18.04
C ALA A 158 -6.11 -15.49 17.43
N ASN A 159 -7.36 -15.19 17.08
CA ASN A 159 -8.22 -16.11 16.34
C ASN A 159 -8.14 -15.90 14.83
N LEU A 160 -7.52 -14.80 14.38
CA LEU A 160 -7.39 -14.44 12.97
C LEU A 160 -5.92 -14.27 12.59
N HIS A 161 -5.56 -14.66 11.36
CA HIS A 161 -4.25 -14.42 10.78
C HIS A 161 -4.38 -13.74 9.42
N VAL A 162 -3.90 -12.50 9.34
CA VAL A 162 -3.98 -11.65 8.16
C VAL A 162 -2.64 -11.60 7.44
N ALA A 163 -2.65 -11.74 6.12
CA ALA A 163 -1.51 -11.40 5.27
C ALA A 163 -1.56 -9.91 4.91
N LEU A 164 -0.50 -9.16 5.20
CA LEU A 164 -0.38 -7.74 4.87
C LEU A 164 0.66 -7.55 3.76
N ILE A 165 0.26 -6.95 2.64
CA ILE A 165 1.17 -6.57 1.55
C ILE A 165 1.70 -5.17 1.84
N ASP A 166 3.01 -5.09 2.08
CA ASP A 166 3.70 -3.85 2.44
C ASP A 166 4.05 -3.04 1.20
N CYS A 167 3.20 -2.08 0.86
CA CYS A 167 3.47 -1.08 -0.16
C CYS A 167 4.19 0.17 0.41
N GLY A 168 4.55 0.18 1.68
CA GLY A 168 4.95 1.38 2.45
C GLY A 168 4.11 1.52 3.72
N VAL A 169 3.87 0.41 4.42
CA VAL A 169 2.93 0.30 5.53
C VAL A 169 3.30 1.24 6.68
N LYS A 170 2.31 1.99 7.15
CA LYS A 170 2.39 2.68 8.45
C LYS A 170 2.30 1.68 9.58
N GLU A 171 3.13 1.85 10.61
CA GLU A 171 3.09 0.99 11.80
C GLU A 171 1.71 0.92 12.45
N ASN A 172 0.93 2.00 12.36
CA ASN A 172 -0.39 2.04 12.98
C ASN A 172 -1.43 1.15 12.28
N ILE A 173 -1.23 0.78 11.01
CA ILE A 173 -2.06 -0.25 10.34
C ILE A 173 -1.85 -1.60 11.04
N MET A 174 -0.60 -2.00 11.25
CA MET A 174 -0.28 -3.24 11.94
C MET A 174 -0.80 -3.23 13.37
N ARG A 175 -0.57 -2.13 14.12
CA ARG A 175 -1.09 -1.98 15.48
C ARG A 175 -2.61 -2.07 15.53
N SER A 176 -3.32 -1.50 14.55
CA SER A 176 -4.78 -1.50 14.49
C SER A 176 -5.36 -2.89 14.24
N LEU A 177 -4.69 -3.73 13.46
CA LEU A 177 -5.06 -5.12 13.24
C LEU A 177 -4.75 -5.98 14.48
N VAL A 178 -3.56 -5.82 15.05
CA VAL A 178 -3.07 -6.59 16.20
C VAL A 178 -3.87 -6.32 17.46
N SER A 179 -4.20 -5.05 17.74
CA SER A 179 -5.01 -4.66 18.91
C SER A 179 -6.43 -5.19 18.85
N ARG A 180 -6.90 -5.59 17.67
CA ARG A 180 -8.21 -6.21 17.42
C ARG A 180 -8.15 -7.74 17.35
N GLY A 181 -7.03 -8.35 17.77
CA GLY A 181 -6.91 -9.79 17.93
C GLY A 181 -6.53 -10.56 16.65
N ALA A 182 -5.96 -9.89 15.65
CA ALA A 182 -5.38 -10.56 14.48
C ALA A 182 -3.84 -10.64 14.60
N SER A 183 -3.26 -11.81 14.33
CA SER A 183 -1.85 -11.90 13.98
C SER A 183 -1.66 -11.45 12.53
N VAL A 184 -0.52 -10.84 12.22
CA VAL A 184 -0.26 -10.27 10.89
C VAL A 184 1.06 -10.79 10.34
N THR A 185 1.05 -11.41 9.17
CA THR A 185 2.28 -11.67 8.40
C THR A 185 2.42 -10.63 7.32
N VAL A 186 3.49 -9.84 7.39
CA VAL A 186 3.79 -8.78 6.44
C VAL A 186 4.67 -9.33 5.32
N PHE A 187 4.32 -9.02 4.08
CA PHE A 187 4.99 -9.48 2.86
C PHE A 187 5.51 -8.30 2.03
N PRO A 188 6.64 -8.45 1.32
CA PRO A 188 7.09 -7.48 0.32
C PRO A 188 6.01 -7.17 -0.73
N TYR A 189 6.01 -5.96 -1.28
CA TYR A 189 5.01 -5.47 -2.24
C TYR A 189 4.83 -6.40 -3.46
N ASN A 190 5.91 -7.04 -3.91
CA ASN A 190 5.94 -7.92 -5.09
C ASN A 190 5.80 -9.41 -4.74
N TYR A 191 5.55 -9.75 -3.48
CA TYR A 191 5.41 -11.13 -3.05
C TYR A 191 4.23 -11.81 -3.77
N PRO A 192 4.38 -13.07 -4.26
CA PRO A 192 3.34 -13.77 -5.01
C PRO A 192 2.22 -14.26 -4.07
N ILE A 193 1.48 -13.32 -3.49
CA ILE A 193 0.52 -13.57 -2.40
C ILE A 193 -0.56 -14.57 -2.81
N HIS A 194 -0.96 -14.58 -4.08
CA HIS A 194 -1.92 -15.52 -4.65
C HIS A 194 -1.56 -17.00 -4.42
N LYS A 195 -0.28 -17.32 -4.21
CA LYS A 195 0.19 -18.69 -3.95
C LYS A 195 0.06 -19.14 -2.51
N VAL A 196 -0.02 -18.19 -1.56
CA VAL A 196 -0.01 -18.48 -0.12
C VAL A 196 -1.22 -17.94 0.62
N ALA A 197 -2.07 -17.15 -0.04
CA ALA A 197 -3.22 -16.50 0.58
C ALA A 197 -4.20 -17.48 1.23
N SER A 198 -4.26 -18.73 0.79
CA SER A 198 -5.09 -19.79 1.39
C SER A 198 -4.66 -20.18 2.81
N HIS A 199 -3.46 -19.78 3.25
CA HIS A 199 -2.98 -19.96 4.62
C HIS A 199 -3.38 -18.82 5.56
N PHE A 200 -4.08 -17.81 5.05
CA PHE A 200 -4.49 -16.63 5.81
C PHE A 200 -6.00 -16.47 5.76
N ASP A 201 -6.57 -15.91 6.82
CA ASP A 201 -8.01 -15.65 6.91
C ASP A 201 -8.41 -14.40 6.09
N GLY A 202 -7.48 -13.46 5.93
CA GLY A 202 -7.67 -12.20 5.22
C GLY A 202 -6.38 -11.71 4.57
N VAL A 203 -6.53 -10.89 3.53
CA VAL A 203 -5.42 -10.14 2.92
C VAL A 203 -5.67 -8.64 3.07
N PHE A 204 -4.64 -7.89 3.43
CA PHE A 204 -4.67 -6.44 3.61
C PHE A 204 -3.54 -5.83 2.77
N ILE A 205 -3.81 -4.75 2.06
CA ILE A 205 -2.84 -4.02 1.25
C ILE A 205 -2.68 -2.64 1.88
N SER A 206 -1.44 -2.33 2.29
CA SER A 206 -1.16 -1.06 2.97
C SER A 206 -1.18 0.13 2.02
N ASN A 207 -1.09 1.32 2.62
CA ASN A 207 -0.65 2.52 1.93
C ASN A 207 0.76 2.38 1.35
N GLY A 208 1.15 3.33 0.51
CA GLY A 208 2.48 3.39 -0.07
C GLY A 208 2.74 4.68 -0.85
N PRO A 209 4.02 5.04 -1.08
CA PRO A 209 4.39 6.23 -1.84
C PRO A 209 4.36 6.02 -3.35
N GLY A 210 4.33 7.14 -4.07
CA GLY A 210 4.54 7.20 -5.51
C GLY A 210 3.38 6.69 -6.36
N ASP A 211 3.66 6.57 -7.66
CA ASP A 211 2.70 6.15 -8.67
C ASP A 211 2.36 4.65 -8.55
N PRO A 212 1.08 4.28 -8.30
CA PRO A 212 0.69 2.88 -8.21
C PRO A 212 0.89 2.11 -9.53
N THR A 213 0.99 2.78 -10.69
CA THR A 213 1.27 2.14 -11.99
C THR A 213 2.67 1.52 -12.05
N HIS A 214 3.58 1.89 -11.14
CA HIS A 214 4.88 1.24 -11.00
C HIS A 214 4.80 -0.12 -10.27
N CYS A 215 3.68 -0.45 -9.63
CA CYS A 215 3.48 -1.66 -8.85
C CYS A 215 2.90 -2.82 -9.68
N GLN A 216 3.38 -3.01 -10.92
CA GLN A 216 2.84 -4.01 -11.86
C GLN A 216 2.86 -5.44 -11.31
N GLU A 217 3.90 -5.83 -10.57
CA GLU A 217 3.96 -7.14 -9.92
C GLU A 217 2.87 -7.31 -8.85
N THR A 218 2.64 -6.27 -8.05
CA THR A 218 1.57 -6.23 -7.05
C THR A 218 0.20 -6.35 -7.72
N ILE A 219 -0.04 -5.55 -8.77
CA ILE A 219 -1.29 -5.57 -9.56
C ILE A 219 -1.54 -6.96 -10.14
N TYR A 220 -0.52 -7.57 -10.76
CA TYR A 220 -0.61 -8.92 -11.31
C TYR A 220 -0.96 -9.94 -10.21
N ASN A 221 -0.24 -9.91 -9.08
CA ASN A 221 -0.46 -10.86 -7.99
C ASN A 221 -1.86 -10.71 -7.36
N LEU A 222 -2.37 -9.49 -7.26
CA LEU A 222 -3.71 -9.21 -6.77
C LEU A 222 -4.79 -9.61 -7.78
N GLY A 223 -4.60 -9.36 -9.06
CA GLY A 223 -5.50 -9.82 -10.11
C GLY A 223 -5.67 -11.35 -10.08
N ARG A 224 -4.55 -12.08 -9.99
CA ARG A 224 -4.57 -13.55 -9.81
C ARG A 224 -5.29 -13.98 -8.54
N LEU A 225 -5.03 -13.30 -7.43
CA LEU A 225 -5.69 -13.59 -6.17
C LEU A 225 -7.21 -13.39 -6.28
N MET A 226 -7.66 -12.31 -6.95
CA MET A 226 -9.08 -12.03 -7.14
C MET A 226 -9.78 -13.06 -8.05
N GLU A 227 -9.07 -13.65 -9.01
CA GLU A 227 -9.57 -14.75 -9.85
C GLU A 227 -9.71 -16.07 -9.08
N THR A 228 -8.74 -16.39 -8.22
CA THR A 228 -8.62 -17.73 -7.63
C THR A 228 -9.09 -17.84 -6.18
N SER A 229 -9.37 -16.71 -5.50
CA SER A 229 -9.64 -16.68 -4.06
C SER A 229 -10.80 -15.76 -3.70
N SER A 230 -11.62 -16.19 -2.75
CA SER A 230 -12.67 -15.40 -2.12
C SER A 230 -12.23 -14.74 -0.81
N VAL A 231 -10.94 -14.82 -0.46
CA VAL A 231 -10.37 -14.18 0.74
C VAL A 231 -10.68 -12.67 0.74
N CYS A 232 -11.05 -12.13 1.90
CA CYS A 232 -11.37 -10.71 2.07
C CYS A 232 -10.14 -9.85 1.80
N HIS A 233 -10.31 -8.77 1.02
CA HIS A 233 -9.24 -7.86 0.62
C HIS A 233 -9.56 -6.43 0.99
N ILE A 234 -8.61 -5.74 1.62
CA ILE A 234 -8.66 -4.29 1.82
C ILE A 234 -7.46 -3.61 1.19
N THR A 235 -7.67 -2.45 0.58
CA THR A 235 -6.60 -1.54 0.17
C THR A 235 -6.75 -0.17 0.84
N SER A 236 -5.63 0.41 1.27
CA SER A 236 -5.54 1.84 1.64
C SER A 236 -4.75 2.54 0.54
N GLN A 237 -5.31 3.59 -0.08
CA GLN A 237 -4.64 4.29 -1.18
C GLN A 237 -3.92 5.57 -0.73
N ASN A 238 -3.20 6.15 -1.68
CA ASN A 238 -2.16 7.17 -1.54
C ASN A 238 -2.62 8.54 -2.08
N HIS A 239 -2.38 9.63 -1.34
CA HIS A 239 -2.98 10.96 -1.56
C HIS A 239 -2.57 11.73 -2.83
N GLY A 240 -1.68 11.18 -3.67
CA GLY A 240 -1.26 11.81 -4.93
C GLY A 240 -2.00 11.32 -6.17
N TYR A 241 -2.76 10.23 -6.06
CA TYR A 241 -3.46 9.57 -7.17
C TYR A 241 -4.85 9.13 -6.72
N ALA A 242 -5.84 9.22 -7.61
CA ALA A 242 -7.20 8.77 -7.35
C ALA A 242 -7.69 7.84 -8.47
N VAL A 243 -8.59 6.93 -8.13
CA VAL A 243 -9.20 6.00 -9.09
C VAL A 243 -10.38 6.67 -9.77
N ASP A 244 -10.37 6.75 -11.10
CA ASP A 244 -11.49 7.23 -11.90
C ASP A 244 -12.69 6.27 -11.79
N SER A 245 -13.74 6.73 -11.12
CA SER A 245 -14.93 5.92 -10.84
C SER A 245 -15.72 5.53 -12.10
N SER A 246 -15.61 6.30 -13.18
CA SER A 246 -16.25 5.97 -14.46
C SER A 246 -15.67 4.73 -15.12
N THR A 247 -14.44 4.35 -14.74
CA THR A 247 -13.73 3.19 -15.27
C THR A 247 -13.87 1.94 -14.41
N LEU A 248 -14.63 2.01 -13.30
CA LEU A 248 -14.82 0.87 -12.42
C LEU A 248 -15.53 -0.28 -13.15
N PRO A 249 -15.03 -1.53 -13.02
CA PRO A 249 -15.73 -2.70 -13.52
C PRO A 249 -17.15 -2.80 -12.95
N SER A 250 -18.05 -3.46 -13.67
CA SER A 250 -19.46 -3.63 -13.27
C SER A 250 -19.65 -4.26 -11.90
N ASP A 251 -18.66 -5.01 -11.40
CA ASP A 251 -18.71 -5.70 -10.12
C ASP A 251 -18.28 -4.83 -8.94
N PHE A 252 -17.76 -3.62 -9.21
CA PHE A 252 -17.38 -2.62 -8.24
C PHE A 252 -18.31 -1.42 -8.30
N LYS A 253 -18.32 -0.66 -7.20
CA LYS A 253 -18.97 0.64 -7.09
C LYS A 253 -18.17 1.54 -6.16
N GLU A 254 -18.38 2.84 -6.26
CA GLU A 254 -17.89 3.81 -5.28
C GLU A 254 -18.42 3.47 -3.88
N TYR A 255 -17.57 3.67 -2.90
CA TYR A 255 -17.87 3.46 -1.49
C TYR A 255 -17.80 4.77 -0.70
N PHE A 256 -16.81 5.61 -0.98
CA PHE A 256 -16.69 6.95 -0.42
C PHE A 256 -16.39 7.95 -1.54
N VAL A 257 -16.86 9.18 -1.37
CA VAL A 257 -16.63 10.29 -2.30
C VAL A 257 -16.20 11.51 -1.48
N ASN A 258 -15.20 12.23 -1.97
CA ASN A 258 -14.74 13.47 -1.38
C ASN A 258 -15.81 14.56 -1.55
N LEU A 259 -16.23 15.20 -0.46
CA LEU A 259 -17.27 16.22 -0.52
C LEU A 259 -16.80 17.55 -1.12
N ASN A 260 -15.50 17.81 -1.19
CA ASN A 260 -14.96 19.07 -1.68
C ASN A 260 -14.83 19.09 -3.21
N ASP A 261 -14.35 18.00 -3.81
CA ASP A 261 -14.03 17.93 -5.24
C ASP A 261 -14.72 16.78 -6.00
N GLY A 262 -15.46 15.91 -5.30
CA GLY A 262 -16.17 14.79 -5.90
C GLY A 262 -15.27 13.62 -6.31
N SER A 263 -13.99 13.62 -5.94
CA SER A 263 -13.08 12.51 -6.23
C SER A 263 -13.46 11.24 -5.45
N ASN A 264 -13.14 10.08 -6.04
CA ASN A 264 -13.41 8.78 -5.43
C ASN A 264 -12.47 8.53 -4.24
N GLU A 265 -13.04 8.26 -3.08
CA GLU A 265 -12.32 8.04 -1.81
C GLU A 265 -12.35 6.57 -1.35
N GLY A 266 -12.86 5.67 -2.18
CA GLY A 266 -12.89 4.24 -1.88
C GLY A 266 -13.85 3.50 -2.80
N MET A 267 -13.54 2.22 -3.08
CA MET A 267 -14.41 1.37 -3.88
C MET A 267 -14.79 0.12 -3.08
N MET A 268 -15.93 -0.49 -3.41
CA MET A 268 -16.30 -1.78 -2.84
C MET A 268 -16.86 -2.70 -3.92
N HIS A 269 -16.58 -3.99 -3.78
CA HIS A 269 -17.18 -5.02 -4.61
C HIS A 269 -18.65 -5.21 -4.22
N LYS A 270 -19.53 -5.45 -5.20
CA LYS A 270 -20.99 -5.53 -5.00
C LYS A 270 -21.42 -6.77 -4.20
N THR A 271 -20.74 -7.91 -4.40
CA THR A 271 -21.07 -9.19 -3.76
C THR A 271 -19.99 -9.78 -2.84
N ARG A 272 -18.70 -9.52 -3.11
CA ARG A 272 -17.56 -10.05 -2.34
C ARG A 272 -17.18 -9.09 -1.21
N PRO A 273 -16.61 -9.59 -0.09
CA PRO A 273 -16.13 -8.76 1.02
C PRO A 273 -14.79 -8.10 0.63
N ILE A 274 -14.82 -7.24 -0.38
CA ILE A 274 -13.66 -6.49 -0.87
C ILE A 274 -14.04 -5.02 -0.85
N PHE A 275 -13.26 -4.20 -0.17
CA PHE A 275 -13.42 -2.76 -0.18
C PHE A 275 -12.09 -2.03 0.02
N SER A 276 -12.03 -0.76 -0.36
CA SER A 276 -10.86 0.09 -0.14
C SER A 276 -11.25 1.45 0.37
N THR A 277 -10.27 2.15 0.91
CA THR A 277 -10.34 3.59 1.15
C THR A 277 -9.13 4.28 0.59
N GLN A 278 -9.31 5.52 0.18
CA GLN A 278 -8.25 6.40 -0.31
C GLN A 278 -7.61 7.20 0.83
N PHE A 279 -8.36 7.41 1.91
CA PHE A 279 -7.86 7.93 3.18
C PHE A 279 -7.30 6.83 4.09
N HIS A 280 -6.70 7.27 5.20
CA HIS A 280 -6.00 6.46 6.19
C HIS A 280 -6.83 6.23 7.46
N PRO A 281 -7.57 5.10 7.57
CA PRO A 281 -8.41 4.81 8.73
C PRO A 281 -7.62 4.53 10.01
N GLU A 282 -6.33 4.24 9.90
CA GLU A 282 -5.44 4.06 11.04
C GLU A 282 -5.07 5.40 11.67
N ALA A 283 -5.23 6.51 10.95
CA ALA A 283 -4.82 7.85 11.35
C ALA A 283 -3.38 7.86 11.89
N LYS A 284 -3.18 8.33 13.13
CA LYS A 284 -1.86 8.67 13.74
C LYS A 284 -1.32 9.98 13.16
N GLY A 285 -1.97 11.08 13.55
CA GLY A 285 -1.75 12.45 13.06
C GLY A 285 -3.05 13.14 12.59
N GLY A 286 -4.12 12.37 12.39
CA GLY A 286 -5.48 12.83 12.03
C GLY A 286 -6.59 12.24 12.92
N PRO A 287 -7.87 12.49 12.62
CA PRO A 287 -9.01 12.00 13.41
C PRO A 287 -9.16 10.48 13.33
N MET A 288 -9.69 9.86 14.39
CA MET A 288 -9.86 8.39 14.50
C MET A 288 -11.22 7.89 13.97
N ASP A 289 -12.01 8.77 13.37
CA ASP A 289 -13.44 8.57 13.06
C ASP A 289 -13.69 7.44 12.05
N SER A 290 -12.70 7.08 11.23
CA SER A 290 -12.77 6.00 10.24
C SER A 290 -12.13 4.69 10.70
N SER A 291 -11.65 4.61 11.94
CA SER A 291 -11.00 3.41 12.48
C SER A 291 -11.93 2.18 12.56
N TYR A 292 -13.26 2.39 12.56
CA TYR A 292 -14.26 1.31 12.50
C TYR A 292 -14.12 0.42 11.24
N LEU A 293 -13.43 0.90 10.20
CA LEU A 293 -13.17 0.11 8.99
C LEU A 293 -12.27 -1.09 9.26
N PHE A 294 -11.38 -1.03 10.26
CA PHE A 294 -10.64 -2.22 10.73
C PHE A 294 -11.55 -3.22 11.41
N ASP A 295 -12.56 -2.77 12.16
CA ASP A 295 -13.54 -3.66 12.77
C ASP A 295 -14.40 -4.33 11.69
N LYS A 296 -14.87 -3.56 10.70
CA LYS A 296 -15.60 -4.08 9.55
C LYS A 296 -14.80 -5.09 8.74
N TYR A 297 -13.49 -4.85 8.58
CA TYR A 297 -12.58 -5.81 7.95
C TYR A 297 -12.55 -7.14 8.69
N LEU A 298 -12.23 -7.11 9.98
CA LEU A 298 -12.03 -8.32 10.77
C LEU A 298 -13.33 -9.09 10.96
N GLN A 299 -14.46 -8.39 11.07
CA GLN A 299 -15.79 -9.02 11.00
C GLN A 299 -16.00 -9.74 9.68
N SER A 300 -15.63 -9.13 8.54
CA SER A 300 -15.75 -9.75 7.22
C SER A 300 -14.84 -10.98 7.07
N VAL A 301 -13.62 -10.90 7.60
CA VAL A 301 -12.66 -12.01 7.67
C VAL A 301 -13.20 -13.14 8.55
N GLN A 302 -13.74 -12.82 9.72
CA GLN A 302 -14.32 -13.79 10.64
C GLN A 302 -15.53 -14.49 10.02
N LEU A 303 -16.45 -13.74 9.40
CA LEU A 303 -17.60 -14.30 8.68
C LEU A 303 -17.15 -15.23 7.55
N PHE A 304 -16.11 -14.85 6.80
CA PHE A 304 -15.55 -15.70 5.76
C PHE A 304 -14.97 -17.00 6.34
N LYS A 305 -14.18 -16.90 7.41
CA LYS A 305 -13.58 -18.05 8.12
C LYS A 305 -14.65 -19.00 8.68
N ASP A 306 -15.71 -18.48 9.28
CA ASP A 306 -16.78 -19.29 9.84
C ASP A 306 -17.60 -19.98 8.75
N ASN A 307 -17.89 -19.29 7.64
CA ASN A 307 -18.57 -19.90 6.49
C ASN A 307 -17.69 -20.96 5.80
N GLN A 308 -16.36 -20.78 5.71
CA GLN A 308 -15.46 -21.82 5.21
C GLN A 308 -15.49 -23.11 6.06
N LYS A 309 -15.72 -23.01 7.38
CA LYS A 309 -15.89 -24.19 8.24
C LYS A 309 -17.21 -24.91 7.96
N VAL A 310 -18.27 -24.18 7.65
CA VAL A 310 -19.58 -24.75 7.28
C VAL A 310 -19.51 -25.51 5.93
N TYR A 311 -18.70 -25.02 4.97
CA TYR A 311 -18.48 -25.69 3.68
C TYR A 311 -17.45 -26.83 3.69
N ARG A 312 -16.93 -27.23 4.86
CA ARG A 312 -16.27 -28.54 5.01
C ARG A 312 -17.26 -29.70 5.07
N ASP A 313 -18.56 -29.42 5.14
CA ASP A 313 -19.60 -30.42 4.93
C ASP A 313 -19.78 -30.61 3.41
N ASN A 314 -19.31 -31.76 2.93
CA ASN A 314 -19.19 -32.36 1.57
C ASN A 314 -20.13 -31.93 0.39
N ARG A 315 -20.69 -30.73 0.35
CA ARG A 315 -21.47 -30.20 -0.79
C ARG A 315 -20.71 -29.03 -1.43
N PRO A 316 -20.22 -29.19 -2.67
CA PRO A 316 -19.59 -28.12 -3.42
C PRO A 316 -20.48 -26.89 -3.51
N THR A 317 -19.89 -25.70 -3.40
CA THR A 317 -20.56 -24.43 -3.71
C THR A 317 -20.90 -24.35 -5.20
N GLN A 318 -21.91 -23.56 -5.58
CA GLN A 318 -22.28 -23.34 -6.99
C GLN A 318 -21.09 -22.84 -7.82
N LEU A 319 -20.24 -21.98 -7.25
CA LEU A 319 -19.00 -21.51 -7.88
C LEU A 319 -18.01 -22.66 -8.17
N MET A 320 -17.91 -23.64 -7.27
CA MET A 320 -17.06 -24.82 -7.44
C MET A 320 -17.66 -25.80 -8.46
N LEU A 321 -18.98 -25.90 -8.55
CA LEU A 321 -19.69 -26.63 -9.61
C LEU A 321 -19.51 -25.97 -10.97
N ASP A 322 -19.53 -24.65 -11.05
CA ASP A 322 -19.34 -23.88 -12.30
C ASP A 322 -17.89 -23.97 -12.82
N ILE A 323 -16.90 -24.12 -11.92
CA ILE A 323 -15.49 -24.36 -12.28
C ILE A 323 -15.28 -25.81 -12.73
N LEU A 324 -15.80 -26.78 -11.96
CA LEU A 324 -15.63 -28.21 -12.26
C LEU A 324 -16.44 -28.70 -13.47
N SER A 325 -17.56 -28.04 -13.79
CA SER A 325 -18.37 -28.32 -14.99
C SER A 325 -17.67 -27.86 -16.28
N ARG A 326 -16.82 -26.83 -16.21
CA ARG A 326 -16.04 -26.34 -17.35
C ARG A 326 -14.81 -27.19 -17.65
N GLU A 327 -14.33 -27.99 -16.69
CA GLU A 327 -13.18 -28.89 -16.86
C GLU A 327 -13.56 -30.35 -17.15
N ARG A 328 -14.85 -30.72 -17.13
CA ARG A 328 -15.30 -32.03 -17.64
C ARG A 328 -15.72 -31.94 -19.09
N VAL A 329 -14.91 -32.56 -19.94
CA VAL A 329 -15.29 -32.87 -21.32
C VAL A 329 -16.55 -33.75 -21.30
N GLY A 330 -17.68 -33.22 -21.79
CA GLY A 330 -18.71 -34.03 -22.44
C GLY A 330 -20.07 -34.28 -21.78
N VAL A 331 -20.57 -33.46 -20.85
CA VAL A 331 -22.00 -33.53 -20.46
C VAL A 331 -22.58 -32.15 -20.17
N GLU A 332 -23.60 -31.73 -20.93
CA GLU A 332 -24.36 -30.51 -20.67
C GLU A 332 -25.22 -30.65 -19.40
N PRO A 333 -25.20 -29.67 -18.47
CA PRO A 333 -26.03 -29.73 -17.27
C PRO A 333 -27.51 -29.44 -17.59
N VAL A 334 -28.40 -30.35 -17.17
CA VAL A 334 -29.85 -30.13 -17.22
C VAL A 334 -30.23 -29.06 -16.18
N SER A 335 -30.97 -28.04 -16.60
CA SER A 335 -31.42 -26.97 -15.70
C SER A 335 -32.39 -27.50 -14.64
N LEU A 336 -32.24 -27.05 -13.39
CA LEU A 336 -33.10 -27.38 -12.26
C LEU A 336 -34.50 -26.72 -12.31
N ALA A 337 -34.92 -26.18 -13.45
CA ALA A 337 -36.26 -25.60 -13.63
C ALA A 337 -37.35 -26.63 -13.99
N SER A 338 -37.09 -27.94 -13.90
CA SER A 338 -38.06 -28.99 -14.24
C SER A 338 -38.36 -29.98 -13.10
N ALA A 339 -38.15 -29.59 -11.84
CA ALA A 339 -38.58 -30.36 -10.68
C ALA A 339 -39.46 -29.54 -9.75
N ALA A 340 -40.59 -29.04 -10.27
CA ALA A 340 -41.87 -28.84 -9.60
C ALA A 340 -42.95 -28.53 -10.65
#